data_AF-A0A9N7VDP5-F1
#
_entry.id   AF-A0A9N7VDP5-F1
#
_cell.length_a   1.000
_cell.length_b   1.000
_cell.length_c   1.000
_cell.angle_alpha   90.00
_cell.angle_beta   90.00
_cell.angle_gamma   90.00
#
_symmetry.space_group_name_H-M   'P 1'
#
loop_
_entity.id
_entity.type
_entity.pdbx_description
1 polymer ?
#
loop_
_entity_poly.entity_id
_entity_poly.type
_entity_poly.pdbx_seq_one_letter_code
_entity_poly.pdbx_strand_id
1 'polypeptide(L)'
;MCAENGSRGLQVIFPEYLQEKFVQSALSYIMCNGEGEYVCRSNQCICQCAEEYPQCNCPITDIQIMENTLLGMSESWATSYKDFENSDEFKSFLKRLPSTHFLPISSVHLLWGSDWDLQARYRLLQSSLEIQRLKIQRTARKLFGLSIRCHHNPNHQMPRERENAPPPPAPTGTPALTSPLGSL
;
A
#
# COMPACT_ATOMS: atom_id res chain seq x y z
N MET A 1 -20.16 13.22 -25.36
CA MET A 1 -21.19 12.21 -25.06
C MET A 1 -20.54 11.09 -24.24
N CYS A 2 -20.30 11.34 -22.95
CA CYS A 2 -19.82 10.33 -22.03
C CYS A 2 -20.79 10.34 -20.84
N ALA A 3 -21.46 9.20 -20.63
CA ALA A 3 -22.41 8.91 -19.55
C ALA A 3 -23.69 9.76 -19.51
N GLU A 4 -24.63 9.52 -20.43
CA GLU A 4 -25.99 10.09 -20.30
C GLU A 4 -26.96 9.26 -19.46
N ASN A 5 -26.70 7.99 -19.06
CA ASN A 5 -27.73 7.23 -18.31
C ASN A 5 -27.22 6.19 -17.28
N GLY A 6 -26.11 6.47 -16.61
CA GLY A 6 -25.38 5.46 -15.84
C GLY A 6 -25.44 5.44 -14.31
N SER A 7 -26.41 6.07 -13.61
CA SER A 7 -26.74 5.78 -12.19
C SER A 7 -27.81 6.73 -11.64
N ARG A 8 -28.98 6.22 -11.19
CA ARG A 8 -29.97 7.03 -10.46
C ARG A 8 -29.49 7.32 -9.03
N GLY A 9 -28.67 8.35 -8.86
CA GLY A 9 -28.15 8.85 -7.58
C GLY A 9 -28.72 10.22 -7.18
N LEU A 10 -28.09 10.88 -6.19
CA LEU A 10 -28.45 12.21 -5.64
C LEU A 10 -28.62 13.32 -6.71
N GLN A 11 -28.08 13.08 -7.90
CA GLN A 11 -28.12 13.92 -9.09
C GLN A 11 -29.55 14.20 -9.57
N VAL A 12 -30.49 13.27 -9.37
CA VAL A 12 -31.90 13.39 -9.78
C VAL A 12 -32.63 14.54 -9.06
N ILE A 13 -32.09 15.01 -7.94
CA ILE A 13 -32.65 16.14 -7.17
C ILE A 13 -32.29 17.49 -7.82
N PHE A 14 -31.23 17.54 -8.64
CA PHE A 14 -30.82 18.76 -9.32
C PHE A 14 -31.59 18.97 -10.63
N PRO A 15 -31.86 20.23 -11.02
CA PRO A 15 -32.30 20.55 -12.37
C PRO A 15 -31.38 19.95 -13.43
N GLU A 16 -31.95 19.48 -14.54
CA GLU A 16 -31.24 18.70 -15.57
C GLU A 16 -29.94 19.38 -16.06
N TYR A 17 -29.97 20.70 -16.23
CA TYR A 17 -28.81 21.50 -16.64
C TYR A 17 -27.64 21.53 -15.63
N LEU A 18 -27.88 21.15 -14.37
CA LEU A 18 -26.86 21.06 -13.31
C LEU A 18 -26.38 19.64 -13.07
N GLN A 19 -27.12 18.63 -13.54
CA GLN A 19 -26.78 17.23 -13.28
C GLN A 19 -25.42 16.88 -13.88
N GLU A 20 -25.18 17.22 -15.14
CA GLU A 20 -23.92 16.95 -15.84
C GLU A 20 -22.72 17.60 -15.12
N LYS A 21 -22.85 18.87 -14.73
CA LYS A 21 -21.80 19.59 -13.99
C LYS A 21 -21.55 18.98 -12.60
N PHE A 22 -22.60 18.55 -11.91
CA PHE A 22 -22.48 17.89 -10.63
C PHE A 22 -21.76 16.54 -10.76
N VAL A 23 -22.12 15.72 -11.76
CA VAL A 23 -21.45 14.45 -12.04
C VAL A 23 -19.97 14.68 -12.35
N GLN A 24 -19.67 15.61 -13.24
CA GLN A 24 -18.29 15.95 -13.62
C GLN A 24 -17.48 16.41 -12.41
N SER A 25 -18.06 17.27 -11.56
CA SER A 25 -17.40 17.76 -10.34
C SER A 25 -17.16 16.63 -9.33
N ALA A 26 -18.15 15.75 -9.14
CA ALA A 26 -18.04 14.61 -8.26
C ALA A 26 -16.97 13.61 -8.74
N LEU A 27 -16.95 13.29 -10.04
CA LEU A 27 -15.94 12.43 -10.64
C LEU A 27 -14.54 13.06 -10.54
N SER A 28 -14.41 14.36 -10.76
CA SER A 28 -13.14 15.09 -10.60
C SER A 28 -12.63 15.03 -9.17
N TYR A 29 -13.51 15.16 -8.18
CA TYR A 29 -13.15 15.00 -6.77
C TYR A 29 -12.70 13.58 -6.43
N ILE A 30 -13.44 12.56 -6.90
CA ILE A 30 -13.17 11.15 -6.58
C ILE A 30 -11.93 10.62 -7.33
N MET A 31 -11.83 10.93 -8.62
CA MET A 31 -10.82 10.35 -9.52
C MET A 31 -9.54 11.17 -9.58
N CYS A 32 -9.63 12.49 -9.39
CA CYS A 32 -8.52 13.43 -9.49
C CYS A 32 -8.20 14.13 -8.16
N ASN A 33 -8.72 13.62 -7.03
CA ASN A 33 -8.58 14.21 -5.69
C ASN A 33 -9.03 15.69 -5.59
N GLY A 34 -9.84 16.18 -6.53
CA GLY A 34 -10.23 17.59 -6.60
C GLY A 34 -9.11 18.53 -7.09
N GLU A 35 -7.99 17.99 -7.56
CA GLU A 35 -6.81 18.71 -8.02
C GLU A 35 -6.79 18.88 -9.56
N GLY A 36 -7.86 18.45 -10.24
CA GLY A 36 -7.98 18.52 -11.69
C GLY A 36 -9.37 18.09 -12.17
N GLU A 37 -9.63 18.30 -13.45
CA GLU A 37 -10.88 17.89 -14.10
C GLU A 37 -10.77 16.47 -14.65
N TYR A 38 -11.77 15.63 -14.39
CA TYR A 38 -11.87 14.30 -14.99
C TYR A 38 -12.48 14.38 -16.39
N VAL A 39 -11.68 14.14 -17.42
CA VAL A 39 -12.05 14.30 -18.83
C VAL A 39 -11.97 12.95 -19.55
N CYS A 40 -13.06 12.58 -20.21
CA CYS A 40 -13.15 11.34 -21.00
C CYS A 40 -13.22 11.63 -22.51
N ARG A 41 -12.42 10.91 -23.30
CA ARG A 41 -12.50 10.87 -24.77
C ARG A 41 -12.42 9.42 -25.23
N SER A 42 -13.39 8.98 -26.04
CA SER A 42 -13.41 7.62 -26.61
C SER A 42 -13.24 6.50 -25.57
N ASN A 43 -13.99 6.59 -24.46
CA ASN A 43 -13.90 5.68 -23.30
C ASN A 43 -12.56 5.68 -22.52
N GLN A 44 -11.60 6.53 -22.89
CA GLN A 44 -10.40 6.76 -22.10
C GLN A 44 -10.56 8.04 -21.30
N CYS A 45 -10.38 7.94 -19.99
CA CYS A 45 -10.51 9.06 -19.09
C CYS A 45 -9.18 9.39 -18.43
N ILE A 46 -8.92 10.68 -18.30
CA ILE A 46 -7.71 11.26 -17.73
C ILE A 46 -8.08 12.38 -16.76
N CYS A 47 -7.20 12.68 -15.82
CA CYS A 47 -7.28 13.88 -15.00
C CYS A 47 -6.48 15.02 -15.62
N GLN A 48 -7.15 16.06 -16.07
CA GLN A 48 -6.52 17.29 -16.48
C GLN A 48 -6.21 18.13 -15.23
N CYS A 49 -4.97 18.09 -14.77
CA CYS A 49 -4.53 18.81 -13.59
C CYS A 49 -4.74 20.32 -13.71
N ALA A 50 -5.11 20.96 -12.61
CA ALA A 50 -5.14 22.42 -12.52
C ALA A 50 -3.71 22.98 -12.49
N GLU A 51 -3.55 24.27 -12.83
CA GLU A 51 -2.23 24.92 -12.83
C GLU A 51 -1.60 24.95 -11.42
N GLU A 52 -2.42 25.03 -10.38
CA GLU A 52 -1.99 25.01 -8.98
C GLU A 52 -1.53 23.61 -8.52
N TYR A 53 -1.94 22.56 -9.24
CA TYR A 53 -1.66 21.16 -8.90
C TYR A 53 -1.06 20.39 -10.10
N PRO A 54 0.12 20.78 -10.60
CA PRO A 54 0.71 20.19 -11.81
C PRO A 54 1.06 18.70 -11.69
N GLN A 55 0.99 18.14 -10.47
CA GLN A 55 1.23 16.74 -10.13
C GLN A 55 -0.05 16.05 -9.60
N CYS A 56 -1.24 16.54 -9.98
CA CYS A 56 -2.50 15.94 -9.54
C CYS A 56 -2.50 14.42 -9.78
N ASN A 57 -3.07 13.66 -8.84
CA ASN A 57 -2.99 12.19 -8.74
C ASN A 57 -1.66 11.60 -8.22
N CYS A 58 -0.63 12.40 -7.98
CA CYS A 58 0.54 11.93 -7.27
C CYS A 58 0.12 11.55 -5.83
N PRO A 59 0.33 10.30 -5.39
CA PRO A 59 -0.07 9.85 -4.06
C PRO A 59 0.95 10.35 -3.01
N ILE A 60 1.09 11.66 -2.87
CA ILE A 60 2.14 12.32 -2.06
C ILE A 60 2.10 11.84 -0.61
N THR A 61 0.91 11.75 -0.02
CA THR A 61 0.73 11.27 1.36
C THR A 61 1.23 9.84 1.52
N ASP A 62 0.90 8.94 0.58
CA ASP A 62 1.38 7.54 0.63
C ASP A 62 2.89 7.46 0.44
N ILE A 63 3.46 8.29 -0.44
CA ILE A 63 4.90 8.41 -0.66
C ILE A 63 5.60 8.82 0.65
N GLN A 64 5.13 9.88 1.30
CA GLN A 64 5.66 10.36 2.56
C GLN A 64 5.55 9.31 3.68
N ILE A 65 4.44 8.58 3.75
CA ILE A 65 4.27 7.46 4.70
C ILE A 65 5.33 6.37 4.45
N MET A 66 5.56 6.01 3.19
CA MET A 66 6.56 5.01 2.84
C MET A 66 8.00 5.48 3.11
N GLU A 67 8.30 6.76 2.86
CA GLU A 67 9.59 7.38 3.18
C GLU A 67 9.86 7.37 4.69
N ASN A 68 8.89 7.83 5.50
CA ASN A 68 8.98 7.80 6.95
C ASN A 68 9.12 6.36 7.48
N THR A 69 8.43 5.41 6.86
CA THR A 69 8.58 3.98 7.19
C THR A 69 10.01 3.49 6.93
N LEU A 70 10.62 3.87 5.81
CA LEU A 70 12.01 3.52 5.49
C LEU A 70 13.00 4.17 6.46
N LEU A 71 12.77 5.43 6.84
CA LEU A 71 13.57 6.12 7.87
C LEU A 71 13.55 5.35 9.20
N GLY A 72 12.37 5.00 9.70
CA GLY A 72 12.24 4.21 10.93
C GLY A 72 12.88 2.82 10.83
N MET A 73 12.84 2.18 9.65
CA MET A 73 13.57 0.92 9.42
C MET A 73 15.08 1.10 9.46
N SER A 74 15.60 2.21 8.93
CA SER A 74 17.03 2.56 8.99
C SER A 74 17.51 2.77 10.43
N GLU A 75 16.71 3.47 11.24
CA GLU A 75 17.00 3.67 12.66
C GLU A 75 16.97 2.33 13.44
N SER A 76 15.99 1.48 13.16
CA SER A 76 15.89 0.15 13.77
C SER A 76 17.05 -0.77 13.37
N TRP A 77 17.54 -0.66 12.14
CA TRP A 77 18.73 -1.36 11.66
C TRP A 77 19.97 -0.93 12.44
N ALA A 78 20.22 0.39 12.54
CA ALA A 78 21.33 0.94 13.30
C ALA A 78 21.26 0.55 14.79
N THR A 79 20.06 0.58 15.37
CA THR A 79 19.82 0.16 16.76
C THR A 79 20.17 -1.31 16.97
N SER A 80 19.83 -2.20 16.03
CA SER A 80 20.15 -3.64 16.15
C SER A 80 21.66 -3.89 16.20
N TYR A 81 22.46 -3.15 15.42
CA TYR A 81 23.92 -3.21 15.51
C TYR A 81 24.44 -2.68 16.85
N LYS A 82 23.91 -1.54 17.30
CA LYS A 82 24.28 -0.96 18.59
C LYS A 82 23.93 -1.88 19.77
N ASP A 83 22.82 -2.61 19.69
CA ASP A 83 22.41 -3.61 20.70
C ASP A 83 23.30 -4.86 20.69
N PHE A 84 23.90 -5.19 19.55
CA PHE A 84 24.92 -6.23 19.47
C PHE A 84 26.23 -5.77 20.12
N GLU A 85 26.72 -4.58 19.78
CA GLU A 85 27.93 -3.99 20.38
C GLU A 85 27.78 -3.77 21.89
N ASN A 86 26.57 -3.49 22.36
CA ASN A 86 26.27 -3.33 23.78
C ASN A 86 26.06 -4.62 24.54
N SER A 87 26.00 -5.77 23.87
CA SER A 87 25.74 -7.05 24.52
C SER A 87 26.92 -7.50 25.37
N ASP A 88 26.62 -8.26 26.42
CA ASP A 88 27.65 -8.76 27.35
C ASP A 88 28.58 -9.75 26.66
N GLU A 89 28.11 -10.51 25.67
CA GLU A 89 28.91 -11.44 24.89
C GLU A 89 29.98 -10.69 24.08
N PHE A 90 29.59 -9.61 23.38
CA PHE A 90 30.53 -8.80 22.61
C PHE A 90 31.52 -8.07 23.52
N LYS A 91 31.05 -7.45 24.60
CA LYS A 91 31.91 -6.77 25.59
C LYS A 91 32.87 -7.74 26.27
N SER A 92 32.42 -8.95 26.59
CA SER A 92 33.25 -9.99 27.21
C SER A 92 34.30 -10.51 26.24
N PHE A 93 33.95 -10.70 24.97
CA PHE A 93 34.91 -11.01 23.92
C PHE A 93 36.01 -9.96 23.84
N LEU A 94 35.66 -8.67 23.78
CA LEU A 94 36.64 -7.59 23.75
C LEU A 94 37.56 -7.58 24.98
N LYS A 95 37.02 -7.85 26.18
CA LYS A 95 37.82 -7.96 27.41
C LYS A 95 38.78 -9.16 27.41
N ARG A 96 38.45 -10.24 26.69
CA ARG A 96 39.29 -11.45 26.57
C ARG A 96 40.41 -11.30 25.54
N LEU A 97 40.35 -10.31 24.65
CA LEU A 97 41.40 -10.07 23.67
C LEU A 97 42.71 -9.67 24.36
N PRO A 98 43.86 -10.27 23.98
CA PRO A 98 45.16 -9.82 24.46
C PRO A 98 45.40 -8.33 24.17
N SER A 99 45.69 -7.56 25.22
CA SER A 99 45.98 -6.11 25.12
C SER A 99 47.48 -5.78 25.15
N THR A 100 48.33 -6.79 25.33
CA THR A 100 49.78 -6.62 25.50
C THR A 100 50.54 -6.45 24.19
N HIS A 101 49.91 -6.79 23.06
CA HIS A 101 50.52 -6.74 21.73
C HIS A 101 49.44 -6.57 20.67
N PHE A 102 49.86 -6.18 19.46
CA PHE A 102 48.96 -6.13 18.31
C PHE A 102 48.55 -7.53 17.88
N LEU A 103 47.25 -7.74 17.71
CA LEU A 103 46.70 -8.98 17.20
C LEU A 103 46.49 -8.88 15.69
N PRO A 104 46.98 -9.84 14.89
CA PRO A 104 46.60 -9.91 13.49
C PRO A 104 45.11 -10.26 13.37
N ILE A 105 44.48 -9.77 12.30
CA ILE A 105 43.04 -9.97 12.02
C ILE A 105 42.67 -11.46 12.04
N SER A 106 43.55 -12.34 11.54
CA SER A 106 43.36 -13.79 11.57
C SER A 106 43.22 -14.37 12.98
N SER A 107 44.01 -13.89 13.95
CA SER A 107 43.90 -14.31 15.35
C SER A 107 42.60 -13.84 15.98
N VAL A 108 42.15 -12.61 15.66
CA VAL A 108 40.85 -12.10 16.11
C VAL A 108 39.71 -12.96 15.54
N HIS A 109 39.76 -13.31 14.25
CA HIS A 109 38.78 -14.22 13.65
C HIS A 109 38.78 -15.62 14.27
N LEU A 110 39.95 -16.16 14.61
CA LEU A 110 40.06 -17.46 15.28
C LEU A 110 39.40 -17.42 16.67
N LEU A 111 39.74 -16.41 17.48
CA LEU A 111 39.16 -16.22 18.81
C LEU A 111 37.64 -16.03 18.72
N TRP A 112 37.18 -15.19 17.79
CA TRP A 112 35.76 -14.99 17.50
C TRP A 112 35.06 -16.28 17.06
N GLY A 113 35.72 -17.07 16.21
CA GLY A 113 35.21 -18.36 15.73
C GLY A 113 35.07 -19.41 16.82
N SER A 114 35.91 -19.33 17.87
CA SER A 114 35.89 -20.24 19.02
C SER A 114 34.89 -19.85 20.12
N ASP A 115 34.36 -18.63 20.08
CA ASP A 115 33.49 -18.07 21.11
C ASP A 115 32.02 -18.38 20.83
N TRP A 116 31.48 -19.42 21.47
CA TRP A 116 30.14 -19.93 21.17
C TRP A 116 29.03 -18.94 21.51
N ASP A 117 29.12 -18.24 22.64
CA ASP A 117 28.11 -17.26 23.08
C ASP A 117 28.06 -16.07 22.12
N LEU A 118 29.24 -15.54 21.74
CA LEU A 118 29.34 -14.47 20.76
C LEU A 118 28.80 -14.88 19.40
N GLN A 119 29.11 -16.09 18.94
CA GLN A 119 28.59 -16.65 17.69
C GLN A 119 27.07 -16.77 17.73
N ALA A 120 26.49 -17.25 18.83
CA ALA A 120 25.05 -17.35 19.00
C ALA A 120 24.39 -15.96 18.94
N ARG A 121 24.94 -14.98 19.67
CA ARG A 121 24.46 -13.59 19.64
C ARG A 121 24.57 -12.96 18.25
N TYR A 122 25.66 -13.21 17.53
CA TYR A 122 25.86 -12.70 16.17
C TYR A 122 24.88 -13.33 15.17
N ARG A 123 24.57 -14.63 15.28
CA ARG A 123 23.55 -15.27 14.42
C ARG A 123 22.16 -14.69 14.63
N LEU A 124 21.81 -14.33 15.88
CA LEU A 124 20.56 -13.63 16.16
C LEU A 124 20.51 -12.28 15.45
N LEU A 125 21.59 -11.50 15.52
CA LEU A 125 21.72 -10.24 14.76
C LEU A 125 21.53 -10.49 13.26
N GLN A 126 22.27 -11.44 12.67
CA GLN A 126 22.16 -11.76 11.24
C GLN A 126 20.74 -12.11 10.81
N SER A 127 20.03 -12.92 11.60
CA SER A 127 18.64 -13.30 11.30
C SER A 127 17.68 -12.10 11.35
N SER A 128 17.85 -11.21 12.34
CA SER A 128 17.07 -9.98 12.46
C SER A 128 17.29 -9.06 11.27
N LEU A 129 18.56 -8.86 10.89
CA LEU A 129 18.94 -8.00 9.78
C LEU A 129 18.43 -8.54 8.45
N GLU A 130 18.44 -9.85 8.20
CA GLU A 130 17.89 -10.39 6.95
C GLU A 130 16.38 -10.14 6.84
N ILE A 131 15.64 -10.27 7.96
CA ILE A 131 14.21 -9.95 7.99
C ILE A 131 13.98 -8.46 7.70
N GLN A 132 14.76 -7.57 8.34
CA GLN A 132 14.67 -6.13 8.08
C GLN A 132 15.02 -5.79 6.63
N ARG A 133 16.05 -6.44 6.06
CA ARG A 133 16.47 -6.24 4.66
C ARG A 133 15.35 -6.54 3.70
N LEU A 134 14.66 -7.67 3.90
CA LEU A 134 13.52 -8.06 3.08
C LEU A 134 12.34 -7.06 3.22
N LYS A 135 12.09 -6.52 4.42
CA LYS A 135 11.08 -5.49 4.64
C LYS A 135 11.44 -4.19 3.92
N ILE A 136 12.66 -3.70 4.08
CA ILE A 136 13.18 -2.50 3.42
C ILE A 136 13.06 -2.63 1.91
N GLN A 137 13.48 -3.76 1.33
CA GLN A 137 13.35 -4.01 -0.12
C GLN A 137 11.90 -3.97 -0.60
N ARG A 138 10.97 -4.58 0.16
CA ARG A 138 9.54 -4.54 -0.21
C ARG A 138 8.98 -3.13 -0.13
N THR A 139 9.30 -2.37 0.91
CA THR A 139 8.85 -0.98 1.08
C THR A 139 9.44 -0.07 -0.01
N ALA A 140 10.73 -0.20 -0.32
CA ALA A 140 11.38 0.57 -1.39
C ALA A 140 10.74 0.30 -2.76
N ARG A 141 10.40 -0.95 -3.08
CA ARG A 141 9.67 -1.28 -4.31
C ARG A 141 8.28 -0.65 -4.36
N LYS A 142 7.56 -0.63 -3.23
CA LYS A 142 6.26 0.05 -3.13
C LYS A 142 6.42 1.55 -3.37
N LEU A 143 7.35 2.19 -2.68
CA LEU A 143 7.66 3.60 -2.85
C LEU A 143 7.98 3.95 -4.31
N PHE A 144 8.82 3.15 -4.96
CA PHE A 144 9.12 3.32 -6.38
C PHE A 144 7.87 3.17 -7.27
N GLY A 145 7.00 2.19 -6.99
CA GLY A 145 5.72 2.07 -7.69
C GLY A 145 4.81 3.28 -7.50
N LEU A 146 4.81 3.89 -6.32
CA LEU A 146 4.04 5.10 -6.02
C LEU A 146 4.61 6.32 -6.75
N SER A 147 5.93 6.49 -6.78
CA SER A 147 6.57 7.67 -7.38
C SER A 147 6.42 7.72 -8.91
N ILE A 148 6.34 6.56 -9.57
CA ILE A 148 6.01 6.48 -11.00
C ILE A 148 4.63 7.07 -11.29
N ARG A 149 3.65 6.88 -10.38
CA ARG A 149 2.27 7.39 -10.59
C ARG A 149 2.20 8.91 -10.65
N CYS A 150 3.16 9.63 -10.05
CA CYS A 150 3.20 11.08 -10.13
C CYS A 150 3.43 11.58 -11.57
N HIS A 151 4.08 10.78 -12.43
CA HIS A 151 4.39 11.15 -13.81
C HIS A 151 3.39 10.58 -14.83
N HIS A 152 2.40 9.81 -14.39
CA HIS A 152 1.47 9.11 -15.26
C HIS A 152 0.03 9.35 -14.84
N ASN A 153 -0.76 9.83 -15.78
CA ASN A 153 -2.20 9.95 -15.61
C ASN A 153 -2.83 8.54 -15.63
N PRO A 154 -3.62 8.14 -14.62
CA PRO A 154 -4.29 6.86 -14.65
C PRO A 154 -5.31 6.81 -15.79
N ASN A 155 -5.09 5.91 -16.75
CA ASN A 155 -6.03 5.68 -17.85
C ASN A 155 -7.18 4.81 -17.35
N HIS A 156 -8.29 5.44 -17.01
CA HIS A 156 -9.49 4.74 -16.58
C HIS A 156 -10.34 4.41 -17.79
N GLN A 157 -10.72 3.13 -17.91
CA GLN A 157 -11.79 2.73 -18.82
C GLN A 157 -13.11 2.81 -18.06
N MET A 158 -14.04 3.60 -18.57
CA MET A 158 -15.39 3.62 -18.02
C MET A 158 -16.03 2.24 -18.14
N PRO A 159 -16.59 1.66 -17.05
CA PRO A 159 -17.39 0.46 -17.13
C PRO A 159 -18.51 0.67 -18.15
N ARG A 160 -18.69 -0.28 -19.09
CA ARG A 160 -19.83 -0.26 -20.01
C ARG A 160 -21.12 -0.29 -19.19
N GLU A 161 -22.06 0.54 -19.59
CA GLU A 161 -23.43 0.53 -19.09
C GLU A 161 -23.99 -0.90 -19.25
N ARG A 162 -24.51 -1.48 -18.16
CA ARG A 162 -25.25 -2.75 -18.25
C ARG A 162 -26.59 -2.44 -18.90
N GLU A 163 -26.64 -2.46 -20.21
CA GLU A 163 -27.92 -2.51 -20.93
C GLU A 163 -28.66 -3.79 -20.49
N ASN A 164 -29.77 -3.61 -19.77
CA ASN A 164 -30.79 -4.63 -19.51
C ASN A 164 -30.36 -5.81 -18.62
N ALA A 165 -30.16 -5.58 -17.32
CA ALA A 165 -30.41 -6.65 -16.36
C ALA A 165 -31.94 -6.79 -16.19
N PRO A 166 -32.56 -7.94 -16.50
CA PRO A 166 -33.98 -8.13 -16.25
C PRO A 166 -34.28 -7.92 -14.76
N PRO A 167 -35.46 -7.35 -14.41
CA PRO A 167 -35.83 -7.12 -13.02
C PRO A 167 -35.76 -8.44 -12.24
N PRO A 168 -35.31 -8.42 -10.98
CA PRO A 168 -35.32 -9.62 -10.14
C PRO A 168 -36.76 -10.17 -10.08
N PRO A 169 -36.95 -11.49 -10.19
CA PRO A 169 -38.28 -12.07 -10.14
C PRO A 169 -38.97 -11.68 -8.83
N ALA A 170 -40.23 -11.27 -8.94
CA ALA A 170 -41.04 -10.88 -7.79
C ALA A 170 -41.07 -12.04 -6.77
N PRO A 171 -41.04 -11.75 -5.45
CA PRO A 171 -41.20 -12.78 -4.44
C PRO A 171 -42.62 -13.34 -4.57
N THR A 172 -42.74 -14.55 -5.12
CA THR A 172 -43.98 -15.32 -5.09
C THR A 172 -44.22 -15.77 -3.65
N GLY A 173 -44.81 -14.88 -2.86
CA GLY A 173 -45.56 -15.26 -1.68
C GLY A 173 -46.95 -15.72 -2.12
N THR A 174 -47.25 -17.00 -1.96
CA THR A 174 -48.61 -17.42 -1.65
C THR A 174 -48.60 -18.33 -0.43
N PRO A 175 -49.55 -18.13 0.50
CA PRO A 175 -49.65 -18.89 1.74
C PRO A 175 -50.59 -20.09 1.61
N ALA A 176 -50.49 -20.93 2.64
CA ALA A 176 -51.53 -21.74 3.28
C ALA A 176 -52.02 -23.04 2.61
N LEU A 177 -51.74 -24.13 3.35
CA LEU A 177 -52.66 -25.15 3.83
C LEU A 177 -53.79 -25.59 2.89
N THR A 178 -53.72 -26.86 2.48
CA THR A 178 -54.85 -27.79 2.58
C THR A 178 -54.34 -29.21 2.84
N SER A 179 -54.80 -29.80 3.95
CA SER A 179 -54.71 -31.22 4.27
C SER A 179 -55.32 -32.11 3.17
N PRO A 180 -55.09 -33.43 3.24
CA PRO A 180 -56.27 -34.27 3.44
C PRO A 180 -56.09 -35.39 4.47
N LEU A 181 -57.20 -35.72 5.12
CA LEU A 181 -57.46 -36.99 5.80
C LEU A 181 -57.33 -38.17 4.81
N GLY A 182 -56.87 -39.32 5.32
CA GLY A 182 -57.54 -40.60 5.03
C GLY A 182 -56.69 -41.77 4.50
N SER A 183 -56.35 -42.69 5.43
CA SER A 183 -56.57 -44.15 5.33
C SER A 183 -55.77 -45.01 4.33
N LEU A 184 -54.77 -45.74 4.85
CA LEU A 184 -54.77 -47.22 5.04
C LEU A 184 -53.51 -47.64 5.80
#